data_AF-A0A2P4PSV8-F1
#
_entry.id   AF-A0A2P4PSV8-F1
#
_cell.length_a   1.000
_cell.length_b   1.000
_cell.length_c   1.000
_cell.angle_alpha   90.00
_cell.angle_beta   90.00
_cell.angle_gamma   90.00
#
_symmetry.space_group_name_H-M   'P 1'
#
loop_
_entity.id
_entity.type
_entity.pdbx_description
1 polymer ?
#
loop_
_entity_poly.entity_id
_entity_poly.type
_entity_poly.pdbx_seq_one_letter_code
_entity_poly.pdbx_strand_id
1 'polypeptide(L)'
;MSVIRKELINVAINRAIALIDYNIHNDIDKQHEFIQQTVLADKSFTNDEITEVIRRINKIIDRNKVLLNKGTRRICENCNQVRLAISYCEYCVRNYLKLNFLNWTSGNNVIDNLIQKCQMETFEPEKIVEWIPYDLSLIHI
;
A
#
# COMPACT_ATOMS: atom_id res chain seq x y z
N MET A 1 -11.58 -22.08 -2.79
CA MET A 1 -10.86 -20.91 -3.34
C MET A 1 -10.55 -21.19 -4.79
N SER A 2 -11.02 -20.31 -5.69
CA SER A 2 -10.67 -20.41 -7.10
C SER A 2 -9.23 -19.96 -7.33
N VAL A 3 -8.57 -20.48 -8.38
CA VAL A 3 -7.22 -20.05 -8.74
C VAL A 3 -7.31 -18.64 -9.33
N ILE A 4 -6.72 -17.65 -8.64
CA ILE A 4 -6.72 -16.24 -9.07
C ILE A 4 -5.72 -16.03 -10.21
N ARG A 5 -6.19 -15.58 -11.38
CA ARG A 5 -5.35 -15.29 -12.55
C ARG A 5 -4.65 -13.93 -12.42
N LYS A 6 -3.60 -13.87 -11.61
CA LYS A 6 -2.86 -12.63 -11.27
C LYS A 6 -2.33 -11.86 -12.49
N GLU A 7 -1.92 -12.55 -13.53
CA GLU A 7 -1.41 -11.93 -14.77
C GLU A 7 -2.52 -11.23 -15.55
N LEU A 8 -3.68 -11.88 -15.68
CA LEU A 8 -4.87 -11.31 -16.33
C LEU A 8 -5.30 -10.01 -15.64
N ILE A 9 -5.33 -10.03 -14.30
CA ILE A 9 -5.63 -8.85 -13.47
C ILE A 9 -4.65 -7.72 -13.75
N ASN A 10 -3.34 -8.01 -13.75
CA ASN A 10 -2.32 -7.00 -14.03
C ASN A 10 -2.46 -6.39 -15.43
N VAL A 11 -2.73 -7.23 -16.44
CA VAL A 11 -2.94 -6.76 -17.82
C VAL A 11 -4.17 -5.85 -17.90
N ALA A 12 -5.28 -6.22 -17.26
CA ALA A 12 -6.49 -5.40 -17.27
C ALA A 12 -6.28 -4.05 -16.57
N ILE A 13 -5.63 -4.03 -15.41
CA ILE A 13 -5.30 -2.80 -14.69
C ILE A 13 -4.37 -1.91 -15.52
N ASN A 14 -3.30 -2.48 -16.09
CA ASN A 14 -2.35 -1.72 -16.92
C ASN A 14 -3.03 -1.13 -18.16
N ARG A 15 -3.94 -1.87 -18.80
CA ARG A 15 -4.75 -1.36 -19.92
C ARG A 15 -5.64 -0.19 -19.48
N ALA A 16 -6.34 -0.32 -18.36
CA ALA A 16 -7.18 0.76 -17.83
C ALA A 16 -6.35 2.01 -17.51
N ILE A 17 -5.16 1.85 -16.91
CA ILE A 17 -4.25 2.97 -16.64
C ILE A 17 -3.79 3.65 -17.94
N ALA A 18 -3.47 2.87 -18.98
CA ALA A 18 -3.04 3.42 -20.27
C ALA A 18 -4.14 4.21 -21.00
N LEU A 19 -5.40 4.00 -20.64
CA LEU A 19 -6.57 4.68 -21.21
C LEU A 19 -6.94 5.98 -20.47
N ILE A 20 -6.22 6.37 -19.41
CA ILE A 20 -6.53 7.57 -18.65
C ILE A 20 -6.28 8.82 -19.51
N ASP A 21 -7.34 9.57 -19.78
CA ASP A 21 -7.22 10.97 -20.20
C ASP A 21 -7.02 11.86 -18.96
N TYR A 22 -5.80 12.36 -18.79
CA TYR A 22 -5.44 13.22 -17.66
C TYR A 22 -6.10 14.62 -17.69
N ASN A 23 -6.71 15.04 -18.80
CA ASN A 23 -7.51 16.27 -18.84
C ASN A 23 -8.90 16.06 -18.21
N ILE A 24 -9.47 14.86 -18.39
CA ILE A 24 -10.79 14.50 -17.85
C ILE A 24 -10.64 13.98 -16.40
N HIS A 25 -9.75 13.01 -16.20
CA HIS A 25 -9.43 12.40 -14.91
C HIS A 25 -8.22 13.10 -14.28
N ASN A 26 -8.38 14.38 -14.02
CA ASN A 26 -7.30 15.30 -13.63
C ASN A 26 -6.89 15.25 -12.15
N ASP A 27 -7.55 14.41 -11.34
CA ASP A 27 -7.18 14.16 -9.96
C ASP A 27 -7.18 12.66 -9.63
N ILE A 28 -6.53 12.31 -8.52
CA ILE A 28 -6.27 10.91 -8.14
C ILE A 28 -7.57 10.15 -7.85
N ASP A 29 -8.61 10.82 -7.33
CA ASP A 29 -9.89 10.17 -7.03
C ASP A 29 -10.64 9.84 -8.32
N LYS A 30 -10.66 10.75 -9.30
CA LYS A 30 -11.25 10.49 -10.63
C LYS A 30 -10.50 9.40 -11.40
N GLN A 31 -9.16 9.39 -11.32
CA GLN A 31 -8.35 8.33 -11.92
C GLN A 31 -8.67 6.98 -11.29
N HIS A 32 -8.77 6.94 -9.97
CA HIS A 32 -9.14 5.75 -9.22
C HIS A 32 -10.51 5.21 -9.66
N GLU A 33 -11.53 6.06 -9.71
CA GLU A 33 -12.88 5.70 -10.15
C GLU A 33 -12.88 5.17 -11.59
N PHE A 34 -12.21 5.86 -12.51
CA PHE A 34 -12.10 5.44 -13.90
C PHE A 34 -11.43 4.07 -14.06
N ILE A 35 -10.30 3.84 -13.39
CA ILE A 35 -9.61 2.55 -13.45
C ILE A 35 -10.53 1.44 -12.91
N GLN A 36 -11.17 1.66 -11.75
CA GLN A 36 -12.09 0.67 -11.17
C GLN A 36 -13.25 0.35 -12.13
N GLN A 37 -13.94 1.36 -12.64
CA GLN A 37 -15.07 1.16 -13.56
C GLN A 37 -14.64 0.44 -14.83
N THR A 38 -13.50 0.82 -15.40
CA THR A 38 -12.98 0.22 -16.64
C THR A 38 -12.64 -1.26 -16.46
N VAL A 39 -11.95 -1.62 -15.38
CA VAL A 39 -11.58 -3.03 -15.14
C VAL A 39 -12.80 -3.86 -14.75
N LEU A 40 -13.70 -3.32 -13.92
CA LEU A 40 -14.89 -4.04 -13.44
C LEU A 40 -16.01 -4.16 -14.49
N ALA A 41 -15.92 -3.44 -15.61
CA ALA A 41 -16.80 -3.65 -16.76
C ALA A 41 -16.57 -5.01 -17.44
N ASP A 42 -15.39 -5.61 -17.26
CA ASP A 42 -15.07 -6.96 -17.74
C ASP A 42 -15.74 -8.03 -16.87
N LYS A 43 -16.79 -8.65 -17.41
CA LYS A 43 -17.57 -9.69 -16.73
C LYS A 43 -16.86 -11.06 -16.71
N SER A 44 -15.63 -11.17 -17.22
CA SER A 44 -14.86 -12.43 -17.24
C SER A 44 -14.14 -12.75 -15.93
N PHE A 45 -14.11 -11.80 -14.98
CA PHE A 45 -13.54 -12.02 -13.66
C PHE A 45 -14.48 -12.78 -12.73
N THR A 46 -13.92 -13.69 -11.93
CA THR A 46 -14.65 -14.30 -10.81
C THR A 46 -14.76 -13.31 -9.64
N ASN A 47 -15.61 -13.60 -8.65
CA ASN A 47 -15.73 -12.77 -7.44
C ASN A 47 -14.40 -12.67 -6.66
N ASP A 48 -13.64 -13.76 -6.60
CA ASP A 48 -12.32 -13.79 -5.96
C ASP A 48 -11.34 -12.86 -6.71
N GLU A 49 -11.41 -12.86 -8.04
CA GLU A 49 -10.57 -12.00 -8.89
C GLU A 49 -10.98 -10.53 -8.81
N ILE A 50 -12.27 -10.22 -8.76
CA ILE A 50 -12.78 -8.86 -8.53
C ILE A 50 -12.25 -8.30 -7.20
N THR A 51 -12.26 -9.12 -6.14
CA THR A 51 -11.72 -8.73 -4.84
C THR A 51 -10.22 -8.42 -4.95
N GLU A 52 -9.45 -9.26 -5.65
CA GLU A 52 -8.02 -9.03 -5.88
C GLU A 52 -7.74 -7.80 -6.76
N VAL A 53 -8.58 -7.56 -7.79
CA VAL A 53 -8.52 -6.36 -8.64
C VAL A 53 -8.66 -5.10 -7.79
N ILE A 54 -9.72 -5.02 -6.97
CA ILE A 54 -9.98 -3.87 -6.11
C ILE A 54 -8.81 -3.66 -5.13
N ARG A 55 -8.31 -4.74 -4.53
CA ARG A 55 -7.16 -4.69 -3.63
C ARG A 55 -5.92 -4.11 -4.31
N ARG A 56 -5.60 -4.54 -5.55
CA ARG A 56 -4.43 -4.04 -6.30
C ARG A 56 -4.59 -2.60 -6.73
N ILE A 57 -5.77 -2.21 -7.22
CA ILE A 57 -6.06 -0.83 -7.60
C ILE A 57 -5.93 0.09 -6.39
N ASN A 58 -6.54 -0.28 -5.25
CA ASN A 58 -6.44 0.49 -4.01
C ASN A 58 -4.98 0.67 -3.59
N LYS A 59 -4.16 -0.37 -3.65
CA LYS A 59 -2.73 -0.29 -3.30
C LYS A 59 -1.96 0.70 -4.19
N ILE A 60 -2.18 0.68 -5.50
CA ILE A 60 -1.54 1.62 -6.44
C ILE A 60 -1.95 3.06 -6.10
N ILE A 61 -3.24 3.28 -5.82
CA ILE A 61 -3.78 4.60 -5.53
C ILE A 61 -3.36 5.11 -4.15
N ASP A 62 -3.35 4.26 -3.13
CA ASP A 62 -2.97 4.63 -1.76
C ASP A 62 -1.57 5.20 -1.71
N ARG A 63 -0.62 4.55 -2.40
CA ARG A 63 0.75 5.06 -2.53
C ARG A 63 0.77 6.48 -3.10
N ASN A 64 0.04 6.72 -4.19
CA ASN A 64 0.00 8.04 -4.83
C ASN A 64 -0.69 9.09 -3.96
N LYS A 65 -1.79 8.74 -3.29
CA LYS A 65 -2.53 9.65 -2.40
C LYS A 65 -1.67 10.13 -1.24
N VAL A 66 -1.03 9.20 -0.53
CA VAL A 66 -0.19 9.52 0.63
C VAL A 66 1.05 10.29 0.19
N LEU A 67 1.74 9.85 -0.87
CA LEU A 67 2.95 10.50 -1.39
C LEU A 67 2.69 11.94 -1.84
N LEU A 68 1.59 12.17 -2.55
CA LEU A 68 1.25 13.49 -3.09
C LEU A 68 0.42 14.35 -2.13
N ASN A 69 0.03 13.80 -0.97
CA ASN A 69 -0.90 14.41 -0.01
C ASN A 69 -2.20 14.94 -0.68
N LYS A 70 -2.74 14.14 -1.62
CA LYS A 70 -3.88 14.51 -2.47
C LYS A 70 -4.96 13.42 -2.46
N GLY A 71 -6.17 13.85 -2.77
CA GLY A 71 -7.36 13.00 -2.83
C GLY A 71 -8.21 13.08 -1.56
N THR A 72 -9.23 12.23 -1.53
CA THR A 72 -10.27 12.23 -0.51
C THR A 72 -9.72 11.78 0.84
N ARG A 73 -9.92 12.63 1.84
CA ARG A 73 -9.54 12.39 3.24
C ARG A 73 -10.63 11.62 3.97
N ARG A 74 -10.23 10.69 4.85
CA ARG A 74 -11.14 9.82 5.62
C ARG A 74 -10.68 9.74 7.06
N ILE A 75 -11.60 9.68 8.01
CA ILE A 75 -11.24 9.45 9.42
C ILE A 75 -10.95 7.95 9.59
N CYS A 76 -9.83 7.61 10.23
CA CYS A 76 -9.55 6.25 10.65
C CYS A 76 -10.35 5.91 11.90
N GLU A 77 -11.12 4.84 11.89
CA GLU A 77 -11.95 4.41 13.02
C GLU A 77 -11.13 3.93 14.22
N ASN A 78 -9.87 3.52 14.00
CA ASN A 78 -9.02 3.00 15.06
C ASN A 78 -8.27 4.10 15.84
N CYS A 79 -7.76 5.14 15.14
CA CYS A 79 -6.96 6.19 15.78
C CYS A 79 -7.57 7.60 15.69
N ASN A 80 -8.74 7.74 15.06
CA ASN A 80 -9.46 9.00 14.83
C ASN A 80 -8.66 10.07 14.07
N GLN A 81 -7.56 9.70 13.41
CA GLN A 81 -6.78 10.61 12.57
C GLN A 81 -7.31 10.61 11.12
N VAL A 82 -7.15 11.76 10.46
CA VAL A 82 -7.52 11.92 9.06
C VAL A 82 -6.43 11.30 8.18
N ARG A 83 -6.77 10.21 7.49
CA ARG A 83 -5.90 9.47 6.59
C ARG A 83 -6.26 9.67 5.12
N LEU A 84 -5.29 9.39 4.24
CA LEU A 84 -5.47 9.43 2.79
C LEU A 84 -5.57 8.05 2.16
N ALA A 85 -4.83 7.06 2.68
CA ALA A 85 -4.90 5.69 2.19
C ALA A 85 -6.29 5.08 2.45
N ILE A 86 -6.75 4.28 1.50
CA ILE A 86 -8.02 3.55 1.50
C ILE A 86 -7.84 2.23 2.25
N SER A 87 -6.79 1.46 1.93
CA SER A 87 -6.60 0.09 2.42
C SER A 87 -5.92 -0.04 3.79
N TYR A 88 -5.23 1.01 4.25
CA TYR A 88 -4.60 1.06 5.58
C TYR A 88 -4.66 2.48 6.15
N CYS A 89 -4.21 2.64 7.39
CA CYS A 89 -3.97 3.94 8.01
C CYS A 89 -2.48 4.13 8.26
N GLU A 90 -1.86 5.07 7.55
CA GLU A 90 -0.45 5.44 7.65
C GLU A 90 -0.05 5.79 9.10
N TYR A 91 -0.97 6.37 9.87
CA TYR A 91 -0.76 6.68 11.28
C TYR A 91 -0.80 5.47 12.20
N CYS A 92 -1.76 4.55 12.00
CA CYS A 92 -1.79 3.32 12.79
C CYS A 92 -0.53 2.49 12.55
N VAL A 93 -0.07 2.41 11.31
CA VAL A 93 1.20 1.72 10.97
C VAL A 93 2.36 2.34 11.72
N ARG A 94 2.55 3.66 11.65
CA ARG A 94 3.64 4.36 12.36
C ARG A 94 3.52 4.20 13.88
N ASN A 95 2.31 4.26 14.43
CA ASN A 95 2.09 4.08 15.87
C ASN A 95 2.44 2.66 16.32
N TYR A 96 2.05 1.64 15.54
CA TYR A 96 2.46 0.26 15.80
C TYR A 96 3.98 0.10 15.76
N LEU A 97 4.65 0.70 14.78
CA LEU A 97 6.12 0.65 14.67
C LEU A 97 6.78 1.33 15.87
N LYS A 98 6.34 2.53 16.26
CA LYS A 98 6.84 3.24 17.46
C LYS A 98 6.77 2.38 18.72
N LEU A 99 5.66 1.68 18.94
CA LEU A 99 5.47 0.82 20.11
C LEU A 99 6.47 -0.34 20.12
N ASN A 100 6.96 -0.76 18.96
CA ASN A 100 7.93 -1.84 18.82
C ASN A 100 9.40 -1.39 18.86
N PHE A 101 9.70 -0.08 18.97
CA PHE A 101 11.09 0.40 18.99
C PHE A 101 11.90 -0.11 20.19
N LEU A 102 11.24 -0.50 21.28
CA LEU A 102 11.90 -1.07 22.46
C LEU A 102 12.04 -2.61 22.38
N ASN A 103 11.41 -3.25 21.40
CA ASN A 103 11.37 -4.71 21.28
C ASN A 103 12.54 -5.28 20.48
N TRP A 104 13.33 -4.44 19.82
CA TRP A 104 14.51 -4.84 19.08
C TRP A 104 15.59 -3.76 19.16
N THR A 105 16.84 -4.19 19.02
CA THR A 105 18.00 -3.30 18.83
C THR A 105 19.02 -4.05 17.99
N SER A 106 19.76 -3.32 17.14
CA SER A 106 20.93 -3.84 16.45
C SER A 106 22.17 -3.94 17.35
N GLY A 107 22.11 -3.40 18.57
CA GLY A 107 23.28 -3.14 19.41
C GLY A 107 24.09 -1.92 18.96
N ASN A 108 23.68 -1.24 17.88
CA ASN A 108 24.29 -0.02 17.37
C ASN A 108 23.27 1.12 17.32
N ASN A 109 23.45 2.11 18.19
CA ASN A 109 22.55 3.26 18.32
C ASN A 109 22.40 4.09 17.02
N VAL A 110 23.44 4.19 16.18
CA VAL A 110 23.37 4.92 14.91
C VAL A 110 22.46 4.19 13.93
N ILE A 111 22.59 2.86 13.84
CA ILE A 111 21.74 2.02 12.99
C ILE A 111 20.29 2.04 13.50
N ASP A 112 20.08 1.86 14.79
CA ASP A 112 18.75 1.88 15.41
C ASP A 112 18.03 3.20 15.13
N ASN A 113 18.72 4.33 15.35
CA ASN A 113 18.17 5.66 15.08
C ASN A 113 17.81 5.85 13.60
N LEU A 114 18.65 5.36 12.67
CA LEU A 114 18.38 5.43 11.25
C LEU A 114 17.12 4.62 10.88
N ILE A 115 17.02 3.37 11.34
CA ILE A 115 15.89 2.49 11.05
C ILE A 115 14.60 3.06 11.65
N GLN A 116 14.62 3.49 12.91
CA GLN A 116 13.45 4.11 13.56
C GLN A 116 13.00 5.37 12.81
N LYS A 117 13.92 6.21 12.34
CA LYS A 117 13.58 7.37 11.50
C LYS A 117 12.91 6.96 10.18
N CYS A 118 13.45 5.96 9.49
CA CYS A 118 12.84 5.43 8.26
C CYS A 118 11.43 4.85 8.53
N GLN A 119 11.26 4.10 9.61
CA GLN A 119 9.97 3.55 10.04
C GLN A 119 8.96 4.66 10.39
N MET A 120 9.43 5.78 10.94
CA MET A 120 8.61 6.96 11.26
C MET A 120 8.10 7.72 10.03
N GLU A 121 8.87 7.68 8.94
CA GLU A 121 8.54 8.34 7.69
C GLU A 121 7.84 7.42 6.70
N THR A 122 7.70 6.11 7.01
CA THR A 122 7.07 5.14 6.11
C THR A 122 5.66 5.57 5.73
N PHE A 123 5.35 5.45 4.45
CA PHE A 123 4.03 5.75 3.91
C PHE A 123 3.29 4.49 3.50
N GLU A 124 3.97 3.35 3.29
CA GLU A 124 3.36 2.11 2.79
C GLU A 124 3.79 0.91 3.67
N PRO A 125 2.85 0.04 4.09
CA PRO A 125 3.17 -1.13 4.91
C PRO A 125 4.24 -2.06 4.31
N GLU A 126 4.31 -2.15 2.99
CA GLU A 126 5.27 -3.02 2.30
C GLU A 126 6.67 -2.41 2.12
N LYS A 127 6.87 -1.17 2.56
CA LYS A 127 8.14 -0.44 2.47
C LYS A 127 8.73 -0.15 3.85
N ILE A 128 8.25 -0.86 4.87
CA ILE A 128 8.79 -0.77 6.23
C ILE A 128 10.19 -1.39 6.23
N VAL A 129 11.17 -0.62 6.71
CA VAL A 129 12.52 -1.12 6.95
C VAL A 129 12.52 -1.94 8.23
N GLU A 130 13.08 -3.13 8.20
CA GLU A 130 13.20 -4.03 9.34
C GLU A 130 14.66 -4.32 9.65
N TRP A 131 14.99 -4.41 10.94
CA TRP A 131 16.26 -4.94 11.39
C TRP A 131 16.16 -6.46 11.50
N ILE A 132 17.05 -7.17 10.81
CA ILE A 132 17.19 -8.62 10.93
C ILE A 132 18.55 -8.89 11.58
N PRO A 133 18.60 -9.45 12.80
CA PRO A 133 19.86 -9.85 13.41
C PRO A 133 20.61 -10.80 12.50
N TYR A 134 21.89 -10.54 12.30
CA TYR A 134 22.76 -11.45 11.57
C TYR A 134 23.16 -12.60 12.50
N ASP A 135 22.42 -13.71 12.43
CA ASP A 135 22.81 -14.95 13.08
C ASP A 135 23.60 -15.83 12.10
N LEU A 136 24.89 -15.99 12.35
CA LEU A 136 25.79 -16.85 11.57
C LEU A 136 25.39 -18.34 11.62
N SER A 137 24.52 -18.75 12.55
CA SER A 137 24.13 -20.14 12.75
C SER A 137 22.88 -20.58 11.96
N LEU A 138 22.20 -19.67 11.25
CA LEU A 138 21.02 -19.97 10.43
C LEU A 138 21.31 -20.09 8.93
N ILE A 139 22.59 -20.04 8.52
CA ILE A 139 23.01 -20.22 7.14
C ILE A 139 23.33 -21.71 6.90
N HIS A 140 22.31 -22.50 6.60
CA HIS A 140 22.50 -23.72 5.79
C HIS A 140 22.31 -23.32 4.33
N ILE A 141 23.41 -23.03 3.64
CA ILE A 141 23.48 -22.99 2.17
C ILE A 141 23.63 -24.42 1.66
#